data_AF-A0A6V7LV57-F1
#
_entry.id   AF-A0A6V7LV57-F1
#
_cell.length_a   1.000
_cell.length_b   1.000
_cell.length_c   1.000
_cell.angle_alpha   90.00
_cell.angle_beta   90.00
_cell.angle_gamma   90.00
#
_symmetry.space_group_name_H-M   'P 1'
#
loop_
_entity.id
_entity.type
_entity.pdbx_description
1 polymer ?
#
loop_
_entity_poly.entity_id
_entity_poly.type
_entity_poly.pdbx_seq_one_letter_code
_entity_poly.pdbx_strand_id
1 'polypeptide(L)'
;RYIDNRSEAAISSDSYEGLIPAYLKELRTGKLNSTYSEQQLMVIAVDFMFPALSAVPSVIVHALKYLMHNPKAMERAQKELHDVVGTARLPSLDDRK
;
A
#
# COMPACT_ATOMS: atom_id res chain seq x y z
N ARG A 1 25.20 11.27 4.55
CA ARG A 1 26.18 10.23 4.94
C ARG A 1 25.57 8.90 5.38
N TYR A 2 24.65 8.81 6.36
CA TYR A 2 24.01 7.50 6.68
C TYR A 2 22.84 7.14 5.73
N ILE A 3 22.11 8.16 5.24
CA ILE A 3 21.00 7.98 4.28
C ILE A 3 21.52 7.58 2.89
N ASP A 4 22.69 8.08 2.48
CA ASP A 4 23.31 7.77 1.18
C ASP A 4 23.67 6.29 1.04
N ASN A 5 24.24 5.66 2.07
CA ASN A 5 24.66 4.27 1.97
C ASN A 5 23.46 3.30 1.84
N ARG A 6 22.32 3.62 2.47
CA ARG A 6 21.11 2.78 2.38
C ARG A 6 20.37 3.02 1.07
N SER A 7 20.34 4.25 0.56
CA SER A 7 19.77 4.54 -0.76
C SER A 7 20.61 3.90 -1.87
N GLU A 8 21.94 3.95 -1.79
CA GLU A 8 22.82 3.27 -2.74
C GLU A 8 22.68 1.75 -2.70
N ALA A 9 22.55 1.15 -1.51
CA ALA A 9 22.30 -0.28 -1.37
C ALA A 9 20.94 -0.72 -1.94
N ALA A 10 19.88 0.08 -1.72
CA ALA A 10 18.55 -0.17 -2.28
C ALA A 10 18.45 0.04 -3.80
N ILE A 11 19.38 0.80 -4.39
CA ILE A 11 19.48 1.04 -5.83
C ILE A 11 20.39 0.00 -6.51
N SER A 12 21.33 -0.59 -5.76
CA SER A 12 22.27 -1.63 -6.19
C SER A 12 21.61 -3.01 -6.35
N SER A 13 20.55 -3.31 -5.60
CA SER A 13 19.79 -4.54 -5.81
C SER A 13 18.88 -4.40 -7.03
N ASP A 14 19.09 -5.25 -8.03
CA ASP A 14 18.25 -5.35 -9.25
C ASP A 14 16.77 -5.73 -8.96
N SER A 15 16.43 -6.01 -7.70
CA SER A 15 15.06 -6.18 -7.20
C SER A 15 14.46 -4.81 -6.80
N TYR A 16 13.96 -4.08 -7.78
CA TYR A 16 13.31 -2.78 -7.58
C TYR A 16 11.89 -2.92 -7.01
N GLU A 17 11.75 -3.09 -5.70
CA GLU A 17 10.44 -3.26 -5.05
C GLU A 17 9.92 -1.98 -4.37
N GLY A 18 9.77 -0.87 -5.11
CA GLY A 18 9.05 0.26 -4.55
C GLY A 18 9.14 1.59 -5.29
N LEU A 19 8.24 2.50 -4.91
CA LEU A 19 8.12 3.85 -5.46
C LEU A 19 9.42 4.66 -5.30
N ILE A 20 10.05 4.63 -4.13
CA ILE A 20 11.23 5.45 -3.81
C ILE A 20 12.45 5.06 -4.66
N PRO A 21 12.90 3.77 -4.71
CA PRO A 21 14.02 3.38 -5.57
C PRO A 21 13.76 3.63 -7.07
N ALA A 22 12.53 3.38 -7.54
CA ALA A 22 12.15 3.65 -8.92
C ALA A 22 12.24 5.14 -9.27
N TYR A 23 11.78 6.02 -8.37
CA TYR A 23 11.85 7.47 -8.55
C TYR A 23 13.31 7.96 -8.55
N LEU A 24 14.14 7.49 -7.62
CA LEU A 24 15.56 7.86 -7.56
C LEU A 24 16.33 7.42 -8.81
N LYS A 25 15.98 6.28 -9.40
CA LYS A 25 16.57 5.82 -10.67
C LYS A 25 16.25 6.78 -11.81
N GLU A 26 14.99 7.17 -11.95
CA GLU A 26 14.59 8.10 -13.01
C GLU A 26 15.17 9.50 -12.79
N LEU A 27 15.37 9.93 -11.54
CA LEU A 27 16.10 11.18 -11.26
C LEU A 27 17.54 11.14 -11.79
N ARG A 28 18.19 9.97 -11.74
CA ARG A 28 19.56 9.76 -12.23
C ARG A 28 19.66 9.67 -13.76
N THR A 29 18.57 9.40 -14.48
CA THR A 29 18.60 9.35 -15.97
C THR A 29 18.69 10.75 -16.59
N GLY A 30 18.57 11.82 -15.80
CA GLY A 30 18.81 13.20 -16.25
C GLY A 30 17.72 13.82 -17.11
N LYS A 31 16.56 13.15 -17.27
CA LYS A 31 15.34 13.73 -17.87
C LYS A 31 14.64 14.64 -16.86
N LEU A 32 15.32 15.71 -16.46
CA LEU A 32 14.85 16.58 -15.39
C LEU A 32 13.93 17.67 -15.95
N ASN A 33 12.63 17.47 -15.77
CA ASN A 33 11.65 18.54 -15.85
C ASN A 33 11.67 19.33 -14.52
N SER A 34 11.27 20.60 -14.52
CA SER A 34 11.23 21.45 -13.31
C SER A 34 10.34 20.89 -12.18
N THR A 35 9.47 19.93 -12.50
CA THR A 35 8.54 19.27 -11.58
C THR A 35 9.06 17.95 -11.00
N TYR A 36 10.30 17.55 -11.31
CA TYR A 36 10.85 16.25 -10.91
C TYR A 36 12.13 16.44 -10.08
N SER A 37 12.00 16.38 -8.75
CA SER A 37 13.09 16.61 -7.80
C SER A 37 12.98 15.76 -6.53
N GLU A 38 14.07 15.68 -5.76
CA GLU A 38 14.07 14.98 -4.46
C GLU A 38 13.07 15.58 -3.46
N GLN A 39 12.85 16.90 -3.50
CA GLN A 39 11.84 17.55 -2.66
C GLN A 39 10.43 17.10 -3.04
N GLN A 40 10.14 16.91 -4.33
CA GLN A 40 8.86 16.38 -4.78
C GLN A 40 8.67 14.92 -4.35
N LEU A 41 9.73 14.11 -4.37
CA LEU A 41 9.70 12.75 -3.81
C LEU A 41 9.32 12.74 -2.32
N MET A 42 9.88 13.65 -1.53
CA MET A 42 9.52 13.79 -0.11
C MET A 42 8.04 14.16 0.07
N VAL A 43 7.54 15.14 -0.70
CA VAL A 43 6.12 15.54 -0.66
C VAL A 43 5.21 14.37 -1.04
N ILE A 44 5.52 13.66 -2.13
CA ILE A 44 4.77 12.48 -2.57
C ILE A 44 4.76 11.40 -1.47
N ALA A 45 5.90 11.10 -0.86
CA ALA A 45 5.97 10.10 0.21
C ALA A 45 5.09 10.49 1.39
N VAL A 46 5.10 11.76 1.78
CA VAL A 46 4.25 12.30 2.85
C VAL A 46 2.77 12.20 2.49
N ASP A 47 2.40 12.57 1.27
CA ASP A 47 1.03 12.49 0.75
C ASP A 47 0.50 11.05 0.66
N PHE A 48 1.36 10.06 0.46
CA PHE A 48 0.98 8.64 0.54
C PHE A 48 0.85 8.16 1.99
N MET A 49 1.78 8.56 2.87
CA MET A 49 1.82 8.07 4.26
C MET A 49 0.65 8.56 5.09
N PHE A 50 0.28 9.85 5.01
CA PHE A 50 -0.76 10.43 5.87
C PHE A 50 -2.14 9.76 5.70
N PRO A 51 -2.68 9.58 4.47
CA PRO A 51 -3.93 8.87 4.26
C PRO A 51 -3.82 7.38 4.61
N ALA A 52 -2.69 6.74 4.32
CA ALA A 52 -2.47 5.33 4.65
C ALA A 52 -2.54 5.06 6.16
N LEU A 53 -2.04 5.98 6.98
CA LEU A 53 -2.05 5.84 8.44
C LEU A 53 -3.35 6.33 9.10
N SER A 54 -4.12 7.19 8.44
CA SER A 54 -5.35 7.77 9.01
C SER A 54 -6.63 7.18 8.43
N ALA A 55 -6.78 7.24 7.11
CA ALA A 55 -8.02 6.88 6.43
C ALA A 55 -8.24 5.36 6.39
N VAL A 56 -7.21 4.57 6.01
CA VAL A 56 -7.35 3.11 5.87
C VAL A 56 -7.71 2.44 7.19
N PRO A 57 -7.02 2.69 8.33
CA PRO A 57 -7.41 2.11 9.61
C PRO A 57 -8.79 2.58 10.07
N SER A 58 -9.13 3.85 9.85
CA SER A 58 -10.44 4.40 10.19
C SER A 58 -11.57 3.66 9.46
N VAL A 59 -11.41 3.40 8.15
CA VAL A 59 -12.38 2.65 7.35
C VAL A 59 -12.52 1.21 7.86
N ILE A 60 -11.40 0.54 8.16
CA ILE A 60 -11.43 -0.84 8.70
C ILE A 60 -12.18 -0.86 10.04
N VAL A 61 -11.87 0.07 10.95
CA VAL A 61 -12.55 0.18 12.25
C VAL A 61 -14.04 0.42 12.08
N HIS A 62 -14.44 1.31 11.15
CA HIS A 62 -15.85 1.55 10.88
C HIS A 62 -16.53 0.30 10.30
N ALA A 63 -15.92 -0.37 9.33
CA ALA A 63 -16.46 -1.59 8.74
C ALA A 63 -16.68 -2.68 9.81
N LEU A 64 -15.69 -2.93 10.67
CA LEU A 64 -15.80 -3.87 11.79
C LEU A 64 -16.89 -3.45 12.78
N LYS A 65 -16.94 -2.17 13.14
CA LYS A 65 -18.00 -1.61 14.00
C LYS A 65 -19.38 -1.84 13.40
N TYR A 66 -19.57 -1.59 12.10
CA TYR A 66 -20.85 -1.83 11.43
C TYR A 66 -21.25 -3.30 11.44
N LEU A 67 -20.31 -4.23 11.18
CA LEU A 67 -20.58 -5.66 11.24
C LEU A 67 -20.98 -6.09 12.66
N MET A 68 -20.27 -5.62 13.69
CA MET A 68 -20.59 -5.94 15.09
C MET A 68 -21.99 -5.48 15.51
N HIS A 69 -22.44 -4.32 15.04
CA HIS A 69 -23.78 -3.81 15.34
C HIS A 69 -24.88 -4.46 14.48
N ASN A 70 -24.51 -5.22 13.44
CA ASN A 70 -25.44 -5.87 12.54
C ASN A 70 -25.10 -7.37 12.36
N PRO A 71 -25.41 -8.23 13.36
CA PRO A 71 -25.03 -9.65 13.35
C PRO A 71 -25.49 -10.40 12.09
N LYS A 72 -26.69 -10.09 11.57
CA LYS A 72 -27.19 -10.67 10.31
C LYS A 72 -26.30 -10.36 9.10
N ALA A 73 -25.70 -9.17 9.05
CA ALA A 73 -24.77 -8.80 7.98
C ALA A 73 -23.43 -9.53 8.16
N MET A 74 -22.96 -9.67 9.40
CA MET A 74 -21.75 -10.45 9.71
C MET A 74 -21.90 -11.92 9.32
N GLU A 75 -23.00 -12.57 9.70
CA GLU A 75 -23.29 -13.97 9.33
C GLU A 75 -23.33 -14.17 7.82
N ARG A 76 -23.94 -13.24 7.08
CA ARG A 76 -23.99 -13.28 5.62
C ARG A 76 -22.60 -13.16 5.00
N ALA A 77 -21.78 -12.22 5.47
CA ALA A 77 -20.42 -12.05 4.97
C ALA A 77 -19.53 -13.27 5.25
N GLN A 78 -19.67 -13.88 6.43
CA GLN A 78 -18.96 -15.12 6.77
C GLN A 78 -19.41 -16.32 5.93
N LYS A 79 -20.73 -16.44 5.70
CA LYS A 79 -21.27 -17.48 4.83
C LYS A 79 -20.79 -17.33 3.39
N GLU A 80 -20.84 -16.12 2.84
CA GLU A 80 -20.32 -15.82 1.50
C GLU A 80 -18.83 -16.19 1.39
N LEU A 81 -18.03 -15.85 2.39
CA LEU A 81 -16.61 -16.22 2.44
C LEU A 81 -16.42 -17.73 2.43
N HIS A 82 -17.23 -18.46 3.20
CA HIS A 82 -17.20 -19.92 3.22
C HIS A 82 -17.62 -20.53 1.88
N ASP A 83 -18.65 -19.98 1.24
CA ASP A 83 -19.20 -20.49 -0.02
C ASP A 83 -18.26 -20.23 -1.22
N VAL A 84 -17.56 -19.09 -1.26
CA VAL A 84 -16.67 -18.69 -2.36
C VAL A 84 -15.24 -19.19 -2.16
N VAL A 85 -14.66 -19.00 -0.97
CA VAL A 85 -13.24 -19.31 -0.69
C VAL A 85 -13.07 -20.70 -0.11
N GLY A 86 -14.04 -21.17 0.68
CA GLY A 86 -13.95 -22.41 1.44
C GLY A 86 -13.04 -22.28 2.67
N THR A 87 -12.67 -23.43 3.26
CA THR A 87 -11.83 -23.51 4.47
C THR A 87 -10.39 -23.97 4.19
N ALA A 88 -10.09 -24.36 2.95
CA ALA A 88 -8.80 -24.94 2.58
C ALA A 88 -7.71 -23.90 2.31
N ARG A 89 -8.06 -22.62 2.12
CA ARG A 89 -7.12 -21.54 1.79
C ARG A 89 -7.58 -20.19 2.33
N LEU A 90 -6.66 -19.23 2.36
CA LEU A 90 -6.96 -17.84 2.66
C LEU A 90 -7.54 -17.11 1.43
N PRO A 91 -8.29 -16.01 1.64
CA PRO A 91 -8.80 -15.18 0.55
C PRO A 91 -7.66 -14.51 -0.24
N SER A 92 -7.89 -14.34 -1.53
CA SER A 92 -6.99 -13.67 -2.48
C SER A 92 -7.72 -12.56 -3.24
N LEU A 93 -6.98 -11.72 -3.98
CA LEU A 93 -7.61 -10.68 -4.79
C LEU A 93 -8.44 -11.23 -5.97
N ASP A 94 -8.19 -12.47 -6.38
CA ASP A 94 -8.95 -13.13 -7.45
C ASP A 94 -10.39 -13.47 -7.05
N ASP A 95 -10.66 -13.56 -5.73
CA ASP A 95 -11.98 -13.88 -5.16
C ASP A 95 -12.97 -12.70 -5.18
N ARG A 96 -12.54 -11.53 -5.68
CA ARG A 96 -13.34 -10.30 -5.69
C ARG A 96 -14.40 -10.24 -6.82
N LYS A 97 -14.40 -11.18 -7.76
CA LYS A 97 -15.24 -11.14 -8.98
C LYS A 97 -16.71 -11.41 -8.74
#